data_AF-A0A093LBT5-F1
#
_entry.id   AF-A0A093LBT5-F1
#
_cell.length_a   1.000
_cell.length_b   1.000
_cell.length_c   1.000
_cell.angle_alpha   90.00
_cell.angle_beta   90.00
_cell.angle_gamma   90.00
#
_symmetry.space_group_name_H-M   'P 1'
#
loop_
_entity.id
_entity.type
_entity.pdbx_description
1 polymer ?
#
loop_
_entity_poly.entity_id
_entity_poly.type
_entity_poly.pdbx_seq_one_letter_code
_entity_poly.pdbx_strand_id
1 'polypeptide(L)'
;MYYYLPHLREYEDAIFPNVIFGQQRTGVSLVMGIPTVKREKRDYLINTLHSLLSELSEEQKNDCVIIVFVAEVSLHGRVYVAESVKTSFPREIQSGVLEVISPPASYYPDLSNLKKTFGDSEDRVRWRTKQNLDYSFLMLYAQPKGTLYLQLEDDIIAKPDYVQSIKDFAAKQSQEWMILEFSQLGFIGKLFKSEDLPLIVEFFLMFYKDKPIDWLIDHLLWVKVCNPEKDA
;
A
#
# COMPACT_ATOMS: atom_id res chain seq x y z
N MET A 1 -1.17 -14.45 -9.40
CA MET A 1 -2.44 -13.70 -9.26
C MET A 1 -3.69 -14.50 -9.66
N TYR A 2 -3.90 -14.89 -10.94
CA TYR A 2 -5.12 -15.61 -11.39
C TYR A 2 -5.41 -16.96 -10.70
N TYR A 3 -4.39 -17.59 -10.09
CA TYR A 3 -4.60 -18.80 -9.30
C TYR A 3 -5.38 -18.50 -8.00
N TYR A 4 -5.05 -17.39 -7.34
CA TYR A 4 -5.69 -16.97 -6.08
C TYR A 4 -6.97 -16.14 -6.32
N LEU A 5 -7.03 -15.44 -7.44
CA LEU A 5 -8.16 -14.61 -7.87
C LEU A 5 -8.68 -15.07 -9.25
N PRO A 6 -9.34 -16.24 -9.33
CA PRO A 6 -9.70 -16.85 -10.61
C PRO A 6 -10.76 -16.06 -11.39
N HIS A 7 -11.60 -15.27 -10.72
CA HIS A 7 -12.61 -14.41 -11.36
C HIS A 7 -11.98 -13.36 -12.29
N LEU A 8 -10.71 -12.98 -12.07
CA LEU A 8 -10.00 -12.04 -12.93
C LEU A 8 -9.73 -12.59 -14.35
N ARG A 9 -9.91 -13.90 -14.58
CA ARG A 9 -9.84 -14.47 -15.94
C ARG A 9 -10.97 -13.97 -16.85
N GLU A 10 -12.08 -13.56 -16.26
CA GLU A 10 -13.22 -12.96 -16.98
C GLU A 10 -13.04 -11.44 -17.17
N TYR A 11 -12.05 -10.85 -16.49
CA TYR A 11 -11.78 -9.41 -16.47
C TYR A 11 -10.28 -9.16 -16.54
N GLU A 12 -9.66 -9.43 -17.69
CA GLU A 12 -8.20 -9.33 -17.85
C GLU A 12 -7.65 -7.95 -17.48
N ASP A 13 -8.40 -6.88 -17.76
CA ASP A 13 -8.01 -5.50 -17.43
C ASP A 13 -8.14 -5.14 -15.94
N ALA A 14 -8.78 -5.99 -15.12
CA ALA A 14 -9.05 -5.70 -13.72
C ALA A 14 -7.79 -5.66 -12.83
N ILE A 15 -6.66 -6.08 -13.38
CA ILE A 15 -5.34 -6.04 -12.72
C ILE A 15 -4.64 -4.69 -12.90
N PHE A 16 -5.11 -3.86 -13.83
CA PHE A 16 -4.56 -2.53 -14.07
C PHE A 16 -5.36 -1.48 -13.29
N PRO A 17 -4.68 -0.48 -12.70
CA PRO A 17 -5.37 0.59 -11.99
C PRO A 17 -6.17 1.47 -12.93
N ASN A 18 -7.30 1.98 -12.43
CA ASN A 18 -7.85 3.21 -12.95
C ASN A 18 -6.95 4.35 -12.46
N VAL A 19 -6.01 4.78 -13.30
CA VAL A 19 -5.18 5.96 -13.01
C VAL A 19 -6.07 7.19 -13.11
N ILE A 20 -6.28 7.85 -11.97
CA ILE A 20 -7.13 9.03 -11.89
C ILE A 20 -6.31 10.25 -12.31
N PHE A 21 -5.17 10.49 -11.63
CA PHE A 21 -4.19 11.52 -11.99
C PHE A 21 -2.76 11.05 -11.65
N GLY A 22 -1.76 11.42 -12.44
CA GLY A 22 -0.36 11.09 -12.19
C GLY A 22 0.48 11.10 -13.46
N GLN A 23 1.80 11.25 -13.33
CA GLN A 23 2.75 11.23 -14.46
C GLN A 23 3.35 9.83 -14.72
N GLN A 24 2.87 8.81 -13.99
CA GLN A 24 3.38 7.43 -14.05
C GLN A 24 4.90 7.35 -13.91
N ARG A 25 5.48 8.14 -13.01
CA ARG A 25 6.93 8.21 -12.85
C ARG A 25 7.48 6.87 -12.35
N THR A 26 8.66 6.52 -12.85
CA THR A 26 9.42 5.33 -12.50
C THR A 26 10.90 5.70 -12.29
N GLY A 27 11.69 4.76 -11.77
CA GLY A 27 13.13 4.95 -11.54
C GLY A 27 13.47 5.80 -10.31
N VAL A 28 12.54 5.99 -9.38
CA VAL A 28 12.81 6.68 -8.11
C VAL A 28 13.39 5.72 -7.07
N SER A 29 14.06 6.23 -6.04
CA SER A 29 14.54 5.36 -4.97
C SER A 29 13.47 4.96 -3.96
N LEU A 30 12.44 5.81 -3.74
CA LEU A 30 11.40 5.54 -2.74
C LEU A 30 9.99 5.71 -3.30
N VAL A 31 9.15 4.70 -3.14
CA VAL A 31 7.72 4.75 -3.44
C VAL A 31 6.94 4.64 -2.14
N MET A 32 6.02 5.55 -1.88
CA MET A 32 5.19 5.57 -0.67
C MET A 32 3.74 5.27 -1.04
N GLY A 33 3.20 4.17 -0.54
CA GLY A 33 1.82 3.78 -0.78
C GLY A 33 0.90 4.21 0.36
N ILE A 34 -0.16 4.96 0.05
CA ILE A 34 -1.16 5.43 1.02
C ILE A 34 -2.55 4.95 0.57
N PRO A 35 -3.08 3.88 1.15
CA PRO A 35 -4.45 3.44 0.94
C PRO A 35 -5.41 4.33 1.71
N THR A 36 -6.55 4.66 1.11
CA THR A 36 -7.58 5.50 1.73
C THR A 36 -8.98 5.05 1.30
N VAL A 37 -9.96 5.25 2.17
CA VAL A 37 -11.39 5.08 1.92
C VAL A 37 -12.11 6.36 2.31
N LYS A 38 -13.27 6.63 1.71
CA LYS A 38 -14.04 7.81 2.09
C LYS A 38 -14.54 7.64 3.53
N ARG A 39 -14.17 8.55 4.43
CA ARG A 39 -14.66 8.56 5.82
C ARG A 39 -15.72 9.64 5.98
N GLU A 40 -16.85 9.34 6.64
CA GLU A 40 -17.96 10.31 6.77
C GLU A 40 -17.66 11.49 7.71
N LYS A 41 -16.75 11.31 8.68
CA LYS A 41 -16.59 12.25 9.80
C LYS A 41 -15.33 13.11 9.71
N ARG A 42 -14.25 12.61 9.13
CA ARG A 42 -12.95 13.30 9.05
C ARG A 42 -12.14 12.77 7.86
N ASP A 43 -11.71 13.68 7.00
CA ASP A 43 -10.76 13.40 5.92
C ASP A 43 -9.33 13.66 6.42
N TYR A 44 -8.66 12.60 6.84
CA TYR A 44 -7.29 12.67 7.37
C TYR A 44 -6.23 12.79 6.26
N LEU A 45 -6.53 12.24 5.08
CA LEU A 45 -5.62 12.14 3.94
C LEU A 45 -4.96 13.46 3.58
N ILE A 46 -5.72 14.55 3.50
CA ILE A 46 -5.20 15.86 3.09
C ILE A 46 -4.15 16.37 4.10
N ASN A 47 -4.39 16.18 5.39
CA ASN A 47 -3.43 16.55 6.44
C ASN A 47 -2.16 15.68 6.37
N THR A 48 -2.32 14.37 6.14
CA THR A 48 -1.21 13.44 5.96
C THR A 48 -0.37 13.80 4.74
N LEU A 49 -1.00 14.08 3.59
CA LEU A 49 -0.30 14.50 2.38
C LEU A 49 0.43 15.83 2.59
N HIS A 50 -0.21 16.82 3.23
CA HIS A 50 0.47 18.07 3.57
C HIS A 50 1.71 17.82 4.42
N SER A 51 1.59 17.01 5.48
CA SER A 51 2.71 16.69 6.36
C SER A 51 3.83 15.92 5.65
N LEU A 52 3.50 14.99 4.76
CA LEU A 52 4.51 14.23 4.01
C LEU A 52 5.24 15.11 2.99
N LEU A 53 4.49 15.92 2.24
CA LEU A 53 5.01 16.73 1.13
C LEU A 53 5.76 17.98 1.62
N SER A 54 5.40 18.55 2.77
CA SER A 54 6.08 19.73 3.34
C SER A 54 7.50 19.42 3.81
N GLU A 55 7.76 18.17 4.21
CA GLU A 55 9.06 17.70 4.70
C GLU A 55 9.98 17.22 3.56
N LEU A 56 9.55 17.31 2.28
CA LEU A 56 10.38 16.92 1.14
C LEU A 56 11.14 18.11 0.56
N SER A 57 12.45 17.95 0.40
CA SER A 57 13.26 18.82 -0.46
C SER A 57 12.92 18.61 -1.94
N GLU A 58 13.29 19.56 -2.81
CA GLU A 58 13.08 19.40 -4.26
C GLU A 58 13.81 18.19 -4.85
N GLU A 59 15.00 17.87 -4.33
CA GLU A 59 15.73 16.65 -4.71
C GLU A 59 14.94 15.40 -4.33
N GLN A 60 14.41 15.36 -3.10
CA GLN A 60 13.61 14.22 -2.64
C GLN A 60 12.30 14.10 -3.42
N LYS A 61 11.62 15.21 -3.75
CA LYS A 61 10.42 15.20 -4.61
C LYS A 61 10.72 14.65 -6.01
N ASN A 62 11.94 14.80 -6.51
CA ASN A 62 12.36 14.22 -7.79
C ASN A 62 12.69 12.73 -7.69
N ASP A 63 13.02 12.24 -6.49
CA ASP A 63 13.48 10.88 -6.22
C ASP A 63 12.53 10.07 -5.31
N CYS A 64 11.26 10.47 -5.21
CA CYS A 64 10.22 9.67 -4.55
C CYS A 64 8.84 9.82 -5.18
N VAL A 65 7.99 8.80 -5.17
CA VAL A 65 6.59 8.92 -5.60
C VAL A 65 5.67 8.56 -4.45
N ILE A 66 4.67 9.40 -4.17
CA ILE A 66 3.56 9.11 -3.27
C ILE A 66 2.36 8.65 -4.11
N ILE A 67 1.84 7.46 -3.80
CA ILE A 67 0.70 6.86 -4.48
C ILE A 67 -0.46 6.82 -3.50
N VAL A 68 -1.49 7.61 -3.75
CA VAL A 68 -2.77 7.52 -3.06
C VAL A 68 -3.62 6.48 -3.76
N PHE A 69 -3.89 5.37 -3.05
CA PHE A 69 -4.77 4.32 -3.51
C PHE A 69 -6.16 4.49 -2.90
N VAL A 70 -7.10 4.92 -3.73
CA VAL A 70 -8.49 5.10 -3.32
C VAL A 70 -9.18 3.74 -3.37
N ALA A 71 -9.24 3.08 -2.22
CA ALA A 71 -9.77 1.73 -2.02
C ALA A 71 -11.32 1.70 -2.00
N GLU A 72 -11.95 2.54 -2.82
CA GLU A 72 -13.40 2.68 -2.98
C GLU A 72 -13.87 2.01 -4.27
N VAL A 73 -14.96 1.25 -4.20
CA VAL A 73 -15.69 0.79 -5.39
C VAL A 73 -16.75 1.80 -5.83
N SER A 74 -17.24 2.64 -4.92
CA SER A 74 -18.26 3.64 -5.24
C SER A 74 -17.69 4.76 -6.12
N LEU A 75 -18.42 5.13 -7.18
CA LEU A 75 -17.99 6.26 -8.03
C LEU A 75 -17.92 7.57 -7.23
N HIS A 76 -18.90 7.79 -6.35
CA HIS A 76 -18.97 9.00 -5.53
C HIS A 76 -17.78 9.12 -4.56
N GLY A 77 -17.39 8.04 -3.88
CA GLY A 77 -16.22 8.04 -3.00
C GLY A 77 -14.93 8.33 -3.74
N ARG A 78 -14.75 7.69 -4.91
CA ARG A 78 -13.58 7.92 -5.78
C ARG A 78 -13.46 9.37 -6.25
N VAL A 79 -14.56 9.92 -6.78
CA VAL A 79 -14.58 11.31 -7.28
C VAL A 79 -14.31 12.29 -6.14
N TYR A 80 -14.91 12.09 -4.98
CA TYR A 80 -14.72 12.98 -3.82
C TYR A 80 -13.24 13.06 -3.38
N VAL A 81 -12.58 11.91 -3.22
CA VAL A 81 -11.16 11.86 -2.83
C VAL A 81 -10.29 12.46 -3.93
N ALA A 82 -10.55 12.10 -5.19
CA ALA A 82 -9.81 12.61 -6.34
C ALA A 82 -9.88 14.14 -6.47
N GLU A 83 -11.07 14.73 -6.34
CA GLU A 83 -11.27 16.18 -6.41
C GLU A 83 -10.61 16.89 -5.23
N SER A 84 -10.72 16.34 -4.03
CA SER A 84 -10.08 16.88 -2.82
C SER A 84 -8.56 16.95 -2.99
N VAL A 85 -7.94 15.84 -3.42
CA VAL A 85 -6.49 15.78 -3.64
C VAL A 85 -6.06 16.71 -4.78
N LYS A 86 -6.80 16.73 -5.90
CA LYS A 86 -6.50 17.59 -7.04
C LYS A 86 -6.56 19.08 -6.71
N THR A 87 -7.51 19.47 -5.87
CA THR A 87 -7.69 20.86 -5.45
C THR A 87 -6.57 21.30 -4.51
N SER A 88 -6.16 20.43 -3.59
CA SER A 88 -5.12 20.73 -2.59
C SER A 88 -3.69 20.65 -3.13
N PHE A 89 -3.41 19.75 -4.08
CA PHE A 89 -2.04 19.42 -4.52
C PHE A 89 -1.84 19.46 -6.05
N PRO A 90 -2.29 20.51 -6.76
CA PRO A 90 -2.21 20.54 -8.23
C PRO A 90 -0.75 20.53 -8.74
N ARG A 91 0.17 21.15 -8.00
CA ARG A 91 1.59 21.25 -8.40
C ARG A 91 2.31 19.91 -8.25
N GLU A 92 2.02 19.18 -7.17
CA GLU A 92 2.62 17.89 -6.86
C GLU A 92 2.12 16.80 -7.81
N ILE A 93 0.86 16.88 -8.24
CA ILE A 93 0.33 16.04 -9.32
C ILE A 93 1.01 16.37 -10.65
N GLN A 94 1.20 17.66 -10.94
CA GLN A 94 1.85 18.09 -12.18
C GLN A 94 3.32 17.67 -12.23
N SER A 95 4.05 17.76 -11.12
CA SER A 95 5.45 17.32 -11.05
C SER A 95 5.63 15.80 -11.07
N GLY A 96 4.55 15.04 -10.81
CA GLY A 96 4.57 13.59 -10.76
C GLY A 96 5.09 13.01 -9.43
N VAL A 97 5.26 13.84 -8.39
CA VAL A 97 5.56 13.34 -7.04
C VAL A 97 4.33 12.70 -6.39
N LEU A 98 3.12 13.09 -6.80
CA LEU A 98 1.85 12.57 -6.29
C LEU A 98 1.03 11.93 -7.40
N GLU A 99 0.62 10.68 -7.19
CA GLU A 99 -0.28 9.93 -8.06
C GLU A 99 -1.52 9.48 -7.30
N VAL A 100 -2.67 9.42 -7.99
CA VAL A 100 -3.93 8.91 -7.43
C VAL A 100 -4.44 7.80 -8.34
N ILE A 101 -4.65 6.63 -7.77
CA ILE A 101 -5.17 5.45 -8.46
C ILE A 101 -6.35 4.85 -7.69
N SER A 102 -7.15 4.04 -8.39
CA SER A 102 -8.17 3.19 -7.77
C SER A 102 -8.23 1.84 -8.47
N PRO A 103 -8.63 0.77 -7.78
CA PRO A 103 -8.82 -0.52 -8.43
C PRO A 103 -10.12 -0.51 -9.26
N PRO A 104 -10.19 -1.26 -10.37
CA PRO A 104 -11.46 -1.60 -11.00
C PRO A 104 -12.37 -2.34 -10.03
N ALA A 105 -13.69 -2.15 -10.13
CA ALA A 105 -14.63 -2.86 -9.24
C ALA A 105 -14.55 -4.38 -9.42
N SER A 106 -14.26 -4.84 -10.64
CA SER A 106 -14.02 -6.23 -11.00
C SER A 106 -12.75 -6.84 -10.41
N TYR A 107 -11.85 -6.03 -9.84
CA TYR A 107 -10.68 -6.54 -9.14
C TYR A 107 -11.10 -7.40 -7.92
N TYR A 108 -12.14 -6.96 -7.21
CA TYR A 108 -12.57 -7.65 -6.00
C TYR A 108 -13.43 -8.88 -6.34
N PRO A 109 -13.18 -10.03 -5.69
CA PRO A 109 -14.08 -11.17 -5.76
C PRO A 109 -15.37 -10.88 -4.98
N ASP A 110 -16.34 -11.79 -5.05
CA ASP A 110 -17.48 -11.75 -4.13
C ASP A 110 -17.00 -11.96 -2.68
N LEU A 111 -17.24 -10.94 -1.84
CA LEU A 111 -16.89 -10.91 -0.42
C LEU A 111 -18.12 -11.12 0.50
N SER A 112 -19.28 -11.49 -0.05
CA SER A 112 -20.51 -11.69 0.74
C SER A 112 -20.50 -13.00 1.55
N ASN A 113 -19.83 -14.05 1.05
CA ASN A 113 -19.86 -15.39 1.63
C ASN A 113 -18.51 -15.80 2.26
N LEU A 114 -17.95 -14.94 3.13
CA LEU A 114 -16.69 -15.22 3.81
C LEU A 114 -16.89 -16.04 5.09
N LYS A 115 -15.99 -16.99 5.36
CA LYS A 115 -15.98 -17.75 6.61
C LYS A 115 -15.63 -16.84 7.78
N LYS A 116 -16.47 -16.82 8.82
CA LYS A 116 -16.16 -16.15 10.09
C LYS A 116 -14.98 -16.83 10.78
N THR A 117 -14.03 -16.03 11.23
CA THR A 117 -12.86 -16.48 12.00
C THR A 117 -12.61 -15.50 13.14
N PHE A 118 -11.84 -15.92 14.15
CA PHE A 118 -11.40 -15.09 15.28
C PHE A 118 -12.50 -14.41 16.11
N GLY A 119 -13.75 -14.87 15.99
CA GLY A 119 -14.90 -14.24 16.65
C GLY A 119 -15.35 -12.92 16.03
N ASP A 120 -14.84 -12.59 14.83
CA ASP A 120 -15.15 -11.34 14.14
C ASP A 120 -16.57 -11.32 13.58
N SER A 121 -17.15 -10.11 13.49
CA SER A 121 -18.37 -9.86 12.72
C SER A 121 -18.12 -10.05 11.21
N GLU A 122 -19.19 -10.23 10.43
CA GLU A 122 -19.09 -10.35 8.97
C GLU A 122 -18.43 -9.12 8.34
N ASP A 123 -18.81 -7.94 8.82
CA ASP A 123 -18.22 -6.68 8.35
C ASP A 123 -16.73 -6.61 8.62
N ARG A 124 -16.27 -7.05 9.81
CA ARG A 124 -14.84 -7.07 10.13
C ARG A 124 -14.08 -8.08 9.28
N VAL A 125 -14.64 -9.26 9.06
CA VAL A 125 -14.06 -10.28 8.17
C VAL A 125 -13.96 -9.77 6.74
N ARG A 126 -15.02 -9.14 6.22
CA ARG A 126 -15.04 -8.52 4.90
C ARG A 126 -14.01 -7.40 4.79
N TRP A 127 -13.93 -6.53 5.80
CA TRP A 127 -12.98 -5.43 5.85
C TRP A 127 -11.53 -5.92 5.80
N ARG A 128 -11.12 -6.84 6.69
CA ARG A 128 -9.74 -7.36 6.70
C ARG A 128 -9.39 -8.15 5.44
N THR A 129 -10.36 -8.86 4.86
CA THR A 129 -10.17 -9.59 3.60
C THR A 129 -9.97 -8.64 2.43
N LYS A 130 -10.77 -7.56 2.37
CA LYS A 130 -10.61 -6.51 1.36
C LYS A 130 -9.26 -5.78 1.53
N GLN A 131 -8.86 -5.47 2.76
CA GLN A 131 -7.59 -4.80 3.05
C GLN A 131 -6.39 -5.59 2.52
N ASN A 132 -6.39 -6.93 2.65
CA ASN A 132 -5.35 -7.77 2.04
C ASN A 132 -5.26 -7.57 0.52
N LEU A 133 -6.42 -7.48 -0.16
CA LEU A 133 -6.48 -7.24 -1.60
C LEU A 133 -6.05 -5.82 -1.98
N ASP A 134 -6.44 -4.83 -1.17
CA ASP A 134 -6.12 -3.42 -1.34
C ASP A 134 -4.60 -3.20 -1.32
N TYR A 135 -3.94 -3.72 -0.29
CA TYR A 135 -2.49 -3.59 -0.13
C TYR A 135 -1.75 -4.38 -1.20
N SER A 136 -2.23 -5.58 -1.54
CA SER A 136 -1.66 -6.38 -2.63
C SER A 136 -1.68 -5.63 -3.97
N PHE A 137 -2.80 -4.97 -4.29
CA PHE A 137 -2.94 -4.20 -5.52
C PHE A 137 -1.99 -3.00 -5.56
N LEU A 138 -1.96 -2.22 -4.47
CA LEU A 138 -1.11 -1.05 -4.34
C LEU A 138 0.38 -1.43 -4.42
N MET A 139 0.80 -2.50 -3.73
CA MET A 139 2.18 -2.98 -3.76
C MET A 139 2.59 -3.41 -5.17
N LEU A 140 1.75 -4.14 -5.91
CA LEU A 140 2.05 -4.52 -7.30
C LEU A 140 2.14 -3.32 -8.24
N TYR A 141 1.27 -2.31 -8.07
CA TYR A 141 1.37 -1.08 -8.85
C TYR A 141 2.62 -0.26 -8.53
N ALA A 142 3.05 -0.27 -7.26
CA ALA A 142 4.25 0.42 -6.81
C ALA A 142 5.56 -0.27 -7.26
N GLN A 143 5.53 -1.59 -7.42
CA GLN A 143 6.70 -2.43 -7.68
C GLN A 143 7.64 -1.92 -8.80
N PRO A 144 7.16 -1.58 -10.01
CA PRO A 144 8.06 -1.15 -11.09
C PRO A 144 8.55 0.30 -10.96
N LYS A 145 8.07 1.06 -9.96
CA LYS A 145 8.31 2.51 -9.89
C LYS A 145 9.58 2.91 -9.19
N GLY A 146 10.08 2.11 -8.25
CA GLY A 146 11.29 2.45 -7.53
C GLY A 146 11.95 1.29 -6.82
N THR A 147 13.06 1.55 -6.13
CA THR A 147 13.87 0.50 -5.48
C THR A 147 13.35 0.09 -4.11
N LEU A 148 12.76 1.03 -3.38
CA LEU A 148 12.14 0.79 -2.07
C LEU A 148 10.65 1.14 -2.10
N TYR A 149 9.86 0.37 -1.38
CA TYR A 149 8.43 0.64 -1.13
C TYR A 149 8.16 0.81 0.36
N LEU A 150 7.53 1.91 0.73
CA LEU A 150 7.10 2.22 2.09
C LEU A 150 5.58 2.20 2.16
N GLN A 151 5.03 1.28 2.95
CA GLN A 151 3.61 1.22 3.25
C GLN A 151 3.24 2.24 4.33
N LEU A 152 2.29 3.14 4.02
CA LEU A 152 1.76 4.15 4.93
C LEU A 152 0.23 3.99 5.10
N GLU A 153 -0.36 4.80 5.98
CA GLU A 153 -1.82 4.98 6.14
C GLU A 153 -2.19 6.46 5.98
N ASP A 154 -3.48 6.75 5.84
CA ASP A 154 -4.01 8.07 5.54
C ASP A 154 -4.22 8.99 6.76
N ASP A 155 -3.78 8.57 7.95
CA ASP A 155 -3.92 9.31 9.21
C ASP A 155 -2.62 9.42 10.03
N ILE A 156 -1.50 9.67 9.33
CA ILE A 156 -0.19 9.94 9.94
C ILE A 156 0.29 11.38 9.82
N ILE A 157 1.30 11.69 10.63
CA ILE A 157 2.10 12.92 10.58
C ILE A 157 3.57 12.51 10.40
N ALA A 158 4.19 13.05 9.36
CA ALA A 158 5.61 12.83 9.07
C ALA A 158 6.49 13.50 10.13
N LYS A 159 7.62 12.87 10.44
CA LYS A 159 8.70 13.53 11.19
C LYS A 159 9.58 14.30 10.19
N PRO A 160 10.24 15.38 10.65
CA PRO A 160 11.26 16.05 9.84
C PRO A 160 12.30 15.06 9.34
N ASP A 161 12.76 15.25 8.11
CA ASP A 161 13.80 14.44 7.45
C ASP A 161 13.52 12.94 7.37
N TYR A 162 12.24 12.52 7.40
CA TYR A 162 11.88 11.10 7.41
C TYR A 162 12.44 10.33 6.21
N VAL A 163 12.43 10.92 5.00
CA VAL A 163 12.96 10.25 3.79
C VAL A 163 14.45 9.97 3.95
N GLN A 164 15.22 10.96 4.38
CA GLN A 164 16.66 10.78 4.57
C GLN A 164 16.94 9.76 5.67
N SER A 165 16.22 9.84 6.79
CA SER A 165 16.35 8.91 7.91
C SER A 165 16.06 7.47 7.49
N ILE A 166 15.04 7.24 6.67
CA ILE A 166 14.67 5.92 6.14
C ILE A 166 15.77 5.41 5.19
N LYS A 167 16.22 6.23 4.24
CA LYS A 167 17.28 5.85 3.29
C LYS A 167 18.59 5.52 4.00
N ASP A 168 18.99 6.35 4.95
CA ASP A 168 20.21 6.15 5.74
C ASP A 168 20.13 4.88 6.58
N PHE A 169 18.97 4.62 7.20
CA PHE A 169 18.76 3.39 7.96
C PHE A 169 18.84 2.16 7.07
N ALA A 170 18.20 2.19 5.89
CA ALA A 170 18.25 1.09 4.93
C ALA A 170 19.67 0.84 4.40
N ALA A 171 20.41 1.90 4.08
CA ALA A 171 21.79 1.82 3.57
C ALA A 171 22.79 1.29 4.61
N LYS A 172 22.51 1.46 5.91
CA LYS A 172 23.36 0.95 7.01
C LYS A 172 23.19 -0.54 7.28
N GLN A 173 22.17 -1.20 6.71
CA GLN A 173 21.95 -2.62 6.94
C GLN A 173 23.01 -3.45 6.20
N SER A 174 23.87 -4.13 6.95
CA SER A 174 24.92 -5.01 6.42
C SER A 174 24.44 -6.45 6.20
N GLN A 175 23.35 -6.84 6.85
CA GLN A 175 22.72 -8.14 6.71
C GLN A 175 21.60 -8.09 5.65
N GLU A 176 21.30 -9.25 5.06
CA GLU A 176 20.12 -9.38 4.23
C GLU A 176 18.86 -9.16 5.09
N TRP A 177 17.97 -8.30 4.62
CA TRP A 177 16.72 -7.97 5.29
C TRP A 177 15.57 -8.07 4.30
N MET A 178 14.40 -8.47 4.82
CA MET A 178 13.14 -8.54 4.07
C MET A 178 12.27 -7.31 4.30
N ILE A 179 12.25 -6.80 5.54
CA ILE A 179 11.45 -5.65 5.95
C ILE A 179 12.24 -4.81 6.95
N LEU A 180 12.16 -3.48 6.83
CA LEU A 180 12.57 -2.55 7.89
C LEU A 180 11.35 -1.81 8.42
N GLU A 181 11.24 -1.67 9.74
CA GLU A 181 10.06 -1.14 10.38
C GLU A 181 10.31 0.23 11.01
N PHE A 182 9.41 1.17 10.75
CA PHE A 182 9.44 2.55 11.26
C PHE A 182 8.18 2.88 12.08
N SER A 183 7.32 1.89 12.32
CA SER A 183 6.16 1.97 13.21
C SER A 183 5.95 0.62 13.92
N GLN A 184 5.58 0.71 15.20
CA GLN A 184 5.20 -0.44 16.03
C GLN A 184 3.72 -0.82 15.89
N LEU A 185 2.92 0.01 15.21
CA LEU A 185 1.49 -0.20 15.03
C LEU A 185 1.24 -0.85 13.67
N GLY A 186 0.58 -2.00 13.65
CA GLY A 186 0.03 -2.64 12.44
C GLY A 186 0.99 -2.71 11.25
N PHE A 187 0.44 -2.55 10.05
CA PHE A 187 1.14 -2.73 8.76
C PHE A 187 1.75 -1.43 8.23
N ILE A 188 1.55 -0.33 8.95
CA ILE A 188 2.11 0.96 8.60
C ILE A 188 3.62 1.03 8.89
N GLY A 189 4.32 1.86 8.15
CA GLY A 189 5.75 2.12 8.35
C GLY A 189 6.62 0.92 8.00
N LYS A 190 6.13 0.01 7.15
CA LYS A 190 6.90 -1.15 6.68
C LYS A 190 7.59 -0.79 5.37
N LEU A 191 8.91 -0.86 5.37
CA LEU A 191 9.76 -0.64 4.20
C LEU A 191 10.18 -1.98 3.62
N PHE A 192 10.02 -2.11 2.31
CA PHE A 192 10.34 -3.30 1.54
C PHE A 192 11.29 -2.93 0.40
N LYS A 193 12.09 -3.87 -0.07
CA LYS A 193 12.67 -3.76 -1.41
C LYS A 193 11.57 -4.02 -2.43
N SER A 194 11.49 -3.18 -3.45
CA SER A 194 10.44 -3.33 -4.46
C SER A 194 10.52 -4.67 -5.19
N GLU A 195 11.73 -5.21 -5.39
CA GLU A 195 11.94 -6.51 -6.03
C GLU A 195 11.31 -7.69 -5.26
N ASP A 196 11.14 -7.57 -3.95
CA ASP A 196 10.55 -8.61 -3.09
C ASP A 196 9.02 -8.54 -3.04
N LEU A 197 8.42 -7.43 -3.48
CA LEU A 197 6.96 -7.23 -3.41
C LEU A 197 6.15 -8.35 -4.09
N PRO A 198 6.52 -8.89 -5.27
CA PRO A 198 5.76 -9.97 -5.90
C PRO A 198 5.64 -11.21 -5.00
N LEU A 199 6.72 -11.63 -4.34
CA LEU A 199 6.71 -12.77 -3.42
C LEU A 199 5.80 -12.51 -2.22
N ILE A 200 5.92 -11.32 -1.64
CA ILE A 200 5.13 -10.92 -0.46
C ILE A 200 3.64 -10.88 -0.82
N VAL A 201 3.31 -10.29 -1.97
CA VAL A 201 1.94 -10.21 -2.47
C VAL A 201 1.38 -11.59 -2.79
N GLU A 202 2.16 -12.52 -3.36
CA GLU A 202 1.69 -13.89 -3.57
C GLU A 202 1.31 -14.59 -2.26
N PHE A 203 2.09 -14.38 -1.20
CA PHE A 203 1.75 -14.91 0.12
C PHE A 203 0.48 -14.28 0.68
N PHE A 204 0.31 -12.95 0.54
CA PHE A 204 -0.91 -12.26 0.96
C PHE A 204 -2.14 -12.76 0.21
N LEU A 205 -2.04 -12.92 -1.12
CA LEU A 205 -3.11 -13.44 -1.95
C LEU A 205 -3.42 -14.91 -1.68
N MET A 206 -2.45 -15.71 -1.23
CA MET A 206 -2.70 -17.10 -0.86
C MET A 206 -3.65 -17.21 0.35
N PHE A 207 -3.53 -16.30 1.32
CA PHE A 207 -4.24 -16.37 2.60
C PHE A 207 -5.16 -15.18 2.88
N TYR A 208 -5.55 -14.44 1.83
CA TYR A 208 -6.25 -13.15 1.96
C TYR A 208 -7.60 -13.25 2.70
N LYS A 209 -8.23 -14.43 2.71
CA LYS A 209 -9.48 -14.67 3.46
C LYS A 209 -9.23 -15.10 4.92
N ASP A 210 -8.06 -15.67 5.20
CA ASP A 210 -7.82 -16.43 6.42
C ASP A 210 -7.38 -15.56 7.58
N LYS A 211 -6.51 -14.57 7.35
CA LYS A 211 -5.91 -13.73 8.39
C LYS A 211 -5.82 -12.25 7.97
N PRO A 212 -5.81 -11.31 8.93
CA PRO A 212 -5.47 -9.91 8.64
C PRO A 212 -4.02 -9.77 8.17
N ILE A 213 -3.71 -8.70 7.44
CA ILE A 213 -2.41 -8.50 6.79
C ILE A 213 -1.23 -8.52 7.76
N ASP A 214 -1.41 -7.94 8.95
CA ASP A 214 -0.37 -7.89 10.00
C ASP A 214 0.10 -9.29 10.39
N TRP A 215 -0.84 -10.22 10.51
CA TRP A 215 -0.53 -11.60 10.87
C TRP A 215 0.08 -12.35 9.69
N LEU A 216 -0.35 -12.04 8.46
CA LEU A 216 0.24 -12.64 7.27
C LEU A 216 1.71 -12.25 7.12
N ILE A 217 2.07 -11.00 7.40
CA ILE A 217 3.46 -10.59 7.32
C ILE A 217 4.32 -11.23 8.41
N ASP A 218 3.80 -11.32 9.65
CA ASP A 218 4.48 -12.04 10.73
C ASP A 218 4.70 -13.51 10.38
N HIS A 219 3.71 -14.17 9.79
CA HIS A 219 3.82 -15.56 9.36
C HIS A 219 4.82 -15.73 8.21
N LEU A 220 4.87 -14.80 7.26
CA LEU A 220 5.86 -14.83 6.19
C LEU A 220 7.28 -14.70 6.76
N LEU A 221 7.50 -13.77 7.70
CA LEU A 221 8.78 -13.61 8.39
C LEU A 221 9.16 -14.87 9.17
N TRP A 222 8.22 -15.47 9.88
CA TRP A 222 8.45 -16.73 10.60
C TRP A 222 8.89 -17.85 9.67
N VAL A 223 8.31 -17.95 8.47
CA VAL A 223 8.67 -18.99 7.48
C VAL A 223 10.01 -18.70 6.81
N LYS A 224 10.32 -17.44 6.51
CA LYS A 224 11.46 -17.07 5.66
C LYS A 224 12.73 -16.73 6.43
N VAL A 225 12.60 -16.22 7.65
CA VAL A 225 13.71 -15.64 8.43
C VAL A 225 13.98 -16.45 9.70
N CYS A 226 12.92 -16.87 10.40
CA CYS A 226 13.09 -17.69 11.60
C CYS A 226 13.50 -19.12 11.21
N ASN A 227 14.47 -19.69 11.92
CA ASN A 227 14.91 -21.07 11.74
C ASN A 227 14.52 -21.89 12.98
N PRO A 228 13.24 -22.26 13.16
CA PRO A 228 12.81 -23.03 14.33
C PRO A 228 13.51 -24.39 14.45
N GLU A 229 14.07 -24.92 13.36
CA GLU A 229 14.83 -26.19 13.36
C GLU A 229 16.27 -26.05 13.87
N LYS A 230 16.79 -24.83 14.05
CA LYS A 230 18.16 -24.61 14.58
C LYS A 230 18.23 -24.62 16.10
N ASP A 231 17.07 -24.65 16.78
CA ASP A 231 16.93 -24.73 18.23
C ASP A 231 16.46 -26.12 18.70
N ALA A 232 16.54 -27.15 17.85
CA ALA A 232 16.19 -28.55 18.14
C ALA A 232 17.44 -29.44 18.32
#